data_AF-A0A812QKC5-F1
#
_entry.id   AF-A0A812QKC5-F1
#
_cell.length_a   1.000
_cell.length_b   1.000
_cell.length_c   1.000
_cell.angle_alpha   90.00
_cell.angle_beta   90.00
_cell.angle_gamma   90.00
#
_symmetry.space_group_name_H-M   'P 1'
#
loop_
_entity.id
_entity.type
_entity.pdbx_description
1 polymer ?
#
loop_
_entity_poly.entity_id
_entity_poly.type
_entity_poly.pdbx_seq_one_letter_code
_entity_poly.pdbx_strand_id
1 'polypeptide(L)'
;MTRFRQYDPLKVYVNDEGLVRFATEQYSESVDTLQSRMMHLTNYSVNKQNPAFVQNQDGQGEEDKEDAALDDNGQPKASKWSLTELRHRPWFARDE
;
A
#
# COMPACT_ATOMS: atom_id res chain seq x y z
N MET A 1 -47.04 5.20 -7.03
CA MET A 1 -46.03 4.62 -6.12
C MET A 1 -44.82 4.23 -6.96
N THR A 2 -43.87 5.14 -7.17
CA THR A 2 -42.76 4.94 -8.12
C THR A 2 -41.53 4.43 -7.37
N ARG A 3 -41.10 3.19 -7.66
CA ARG A 3 -39.92 2.56 -7.04
C ARG A 3 -38.70 2.79 -7.94
N PHE A 4 -37.75 3.63 -7.51
CA PHE A 4 -36.47 3.79 -8.19
C PHE A 4 -35.61 2.53 -7.94
N ARG A 5 -35.36 1.74 -8.99
CA ARG A 5 -34.40 0.63 -8.97
C ARG A 5 -33.14 1.05 -9.70
N GLN A 6 -32.19 1.65 -9.00
CA GLN A 6 -30.85 1.86 -9.55
C GLN A 6 -29.87 0.75 -9.10
N TYR A 7 -30.21 -0.06 -8.09
CA TYR A 7 -29.29 -1.01 -7.45
C TYR A 7 -29.89 -2.41 -7.19
N ASP A 8 -30.82 -2.88 -8.02
CA ASP A 8 -31.43 -4.22 -7.84
C ASP A 8 -31.22 -5.08 -9.12
N PRO A 9 -30.25 -6.01 -9.12
CA PRO A 9 -29.40 -6.41 -7.98
C PRO A 9 -28.14 -5.53 -7.82
N LEU A 10 -27.74 -5.26 -6.58
CA LEU A 10 -26.45 -4.66 -6.25
C LEU A 10 -25.36 -5.69 -6.54
N LYS A 11 -24.40 -5.33 -7.39
CA LYS A 11 -23.20 -6.14 -7.65
C LYS A 11 -21.98 -5.39 -7.14
N VAL A 12 -21.16 -6.08 -6.34
CA VAL A 12 -19.90 -5.56 -5.78
C VAL A 12 -18.76 -6.38 -6.35
N TYR A 13 -17.74 -5.70 -6.86
CA TYR A 13 -16.52 -6.30 -7.41
C TYR A 13 -15.34 -5.79 -6.59
N VAL A 14 -14.42 -6.69 -6.25
CA VAL A 14 -13.17 -6.37 -5.56
C VAL A 14 -12.05 -6.57 -6.57
N ASN A 15 -11.13 -5.60 -6.68
CA ASN A 15 -9.95 -5.76 -7.52
C ASN A 15 -8.94 -6.66 -6.79
N ASP A 16 -8.27 -7.54 -7.53
CA ASP A 16 -7.19 -8.38 -7.02
C ASP A 16 -5.94 -7.56 -6.66
N GLU A 17 -5.75 -6.42 -7.33
CA GLU A 17 -4.71 -5.46 -7.02
C GLU A 17 -5.13 -4.50 -5.89
N GLY A 18 -4.14 -4.13 -5.07
CA GLY A 18 -4.34 -3.20 -3.97
C GLY A 18 -3.05 -2.45 -3.63
N LEU A 19 -3.22 -1.28 -3.02
CA LEU A 19 -2.11 -0.47 -2.52
C LEU A 19 -2.10 -0.51 -0.99
N VAL A 20 -0.95 -0.85 -0.42
CA VAL A 20 -0.70 -0.77 1.02
C VAL A 20 -0.11 0.60 1.35
N ARG A 21 -0.63 1.23 2.39
CA ARG A 21 -0.11 2.51 2.90
C ARG A 21 0.52 2.29 4.27
N PHE A 22 1.77 2.74 4.41
CA PHE A 22 2.53 2.64 5.65
C PHE A 22 2.61 3.99 6.37
N ALA A 23 2.64 3.93 7.69
CA ALA A 23 3.13 5.02 8.52
C ALA A 23 4.64 5.22 8.27
N THR A 24 5.11 6.45 8.44
CA THR A 24 6.53 6.80 8.25
C THR A 24 7.36 6.68 9.52
N GLU A 25 6.69 6.52 10.65
CA GLU A 25 7.32 6.29 11.95
C GLU A 25 6.99 4.90 12.48
N GLN A 26 7.90 4.35 13.28
CA GLN A 26 7.69 3.06 13.94
C GLN A 26 6.56 3.17 14.96
N TYR A 27 5.61 2.24 14.89
CA TYR A 27 4.48 2.22 15.82
C TYR A 27 4.91 1.97 17.26
N SER A 28 4.30 2.72 18.18
CA SER A 28 4.42 2.57 19.64
C SER A 28 3.05 2.73 20.27
N GLU A 29 2.78 1.98 21.33
CA GLU A 29 1.53 2.04 22.12
C GLU A 29 1.60 3.03 23.27
N SER A 30 2.74 3.71 23.44
CA SER A 30 2.93 4.72 24.49
C SER A 30 1.92 5.86 24.35
N VAL A 31 1.39 6.32 25.49
CA VAL A 31 0.51 7.51 25.54
C VAL A 31 1.27 8.77 25.10
N ASP A 32 2.59 8.80 25.26
CA ASP A 32 3.44 9.93 24.88
C ASP A 32 3.53 10.09 23.36
N THR A 33 3.30 9.01 22.60
CA THR A 33 3.41 9.03 21.13
C THR A 33 2.10 9.40 20.43
N LEU A 34 1.00 9.56 21.16
CA LEU A 34 -0.33 9.84 20.60
C LEU A 34 -0.40 11.13 19.76
N GLN A 35 0.47 12.10 20.02
CA GLN A 35 0.55 13.33 19.24
C GLN A 35 1.26 13.13 17.88
N SER A 36 2.02 12.05 17.71
CA SER A 36 2.67 11.74 16.43
C SER A 36 1.66 11.18 15.43
N ARG A 37 1.14 12.08 14.57
CA ARG A 37 0.19 11.73 13.52
C ARG A 37 0.82 10.81 12.46
N MET A 38 2.12 10.94 12.23
CA MET A 38 2.87 10.18 11.22
C MET A 38 3.09 8.72 11.65
N MET A 39 2.98 8.43 12.94
CA MET A 39 2.99 7.08 13.51
C MET A 39 1.61 6.42 13.44
N HIS A 40 0.56 7.15 13.80
CA HIS A 40 -0.77 6.58 14.01
C HIS A 40 -1.67 6.62 12.77
N LEU A 41 -1.37 7.48 11.78
CA LEU A 41 -2.14 7.58 10.55
C LEU A 41 -1.33 7.04 9.37
N THR A 42 -1.95 6.21 8.53
CA THR A 42 -1.35 5.71 7.27
C THR A 42 -1.77 6.56 6.05
N ASN A 43 -2.40 7.71 6.29
CA ASN A 43 -2.84 8.61 5.22
C ASN A 43 -1.64 9.13 4.42
N TYR A 44 -1.70 9.00 3.09
CA TYR A 44 -0.66 9.52 2.20
C TYR A 44 -0.45 11.04 2.38
N SER A 45 -1.53 11.80 2.51
CA SER A 45 -1.48 13.26 2.67
C SER A 45 -0.70 13.73 3.91
N VAL A 46 -0.67 12.90 4.96
CA VAL A 46 0.06 13.14 6.21
C VAL A 46 1.50 12.66 6.07
N ASN A 47 1.70 11.42 5.63
CA ASN A 47 3.01 10.78 5.62
C ASN A 47 3.94 11.31 4.53
N LYS A 48 3.42 11.80 3.40
CA LYS A 48 4.24 12.35 2.30
C LYS A 48 5.12 13.55 2.70
N GLN A 49 4.79 14.21 3.81
CA GLN A 49 5.52 15.36 4.33
C GLN A 49 6.66 14.94 5.28
N ASN A 50 6.67 13.69 5.72
CA ASN A 50 7.74 13.18 6.58
C ASN A 50 8.99 12.92 5.74
N PRO A 51 10.19 13.39 6.14
CA PRO A 51 11.45 13.06 5.47
C PRO A 51 11.72 11.55 5.32
N ALA A 52 11.18 10.72 6.20
CA ALA A 52 11.30 9.26 6.13
C ALA A 52 10.40 8.60 5.06
N PHE A 53 9.60 9.38 4.33
CA PHE A 53 8.71 8.87 3.29
C PHE A 53 9.48 8.37 2.07
N VAL A 54 9.27 7.10 1.72
CA VAL A 54 9.90 6.47 0.55
C VAL A 54 8.93 6.49 -0.62
N GLN A 55 9.09 7.38 -1.60
CA GLN A 55 8.17 7.43 -2.74
C GLN A 55 8.18 6.14 -3.59
N ASN A 56 7.01 5.73 -4.06
CA ASN A 56 6.90 4.62 -5.00
C ASN A 56 7.46 5.01 -6.38
N GLN A 57 8.25 4.13 -6.99
CA GLN A 57 8.98 4.42 -8.24
C GLN A 57 8.23 3.99 -9.51
N ASP A 58 7.08 3.33 -9.36
CA ASP A 58 6.34 2.68 -10.46
C ASP A 58 5.57 3.64 -11.39
N GLY A 59 5.97 4.91 -11.45
CA GLY A 59 5.26 5.94 -12.21
C GLY A 59 6.14 7.00 -12.86
N GLN A 60 7.46 6.86 -12.82
CA GLN A 60 8.36 7.66 -13.64
C GLN A 60 8.56 6.94 -14.98
N GLY A 61 7.63 7.18 -15.92
CA GLY A 61 7.75 6.95 -17.36
C GLY A 61 8.44 5.65 -17.81
N GLU A 62 7.65 4.69 -18.27
CA GLU A 62 8.09 3.54 -19.07
C GLU A 62 8.57 3.95 -20.49
N GLU A 63 9.46 4.94 -20.60
CA GLU A 63 10.07 5.28 -21.90
C GLU A 63 11.56 4.94 -21.99
N ASP A 64 12.23 4.53 -20.89
CA ASP A 64 13.69 4.29 -20.93
C ASP A 64 14.23 3.13 -20.07
N LYS A 65 13.48 2.04 -19.79
CA LYS A 65 14.09 0.85 -19.15
C LYS A 65 13.55 -0.47 -19.69
N GLU A 66 14.33 -1.06 -20.58
CA GLU A 66 14.33 -2.50 -20.92
C GLU A 66 14.75 -3.40 -19.72
N ASP A 67 14.97 -2.79 -18.55
CA ASP A 67 15.44 -3.45 -17.34
C ASP A 67 14.31 -3.45 -16.29
N ALA A 68 13.39 -4.41 -16.36
CA ALA A 68 12.61 -4.77 -15.19
C ALA A 68 13.60 -5.05 -14.07
N ALA A 69 13.69 -4.17 -13.06
CA ALA A 69 14.64 -4.35 -11.97
C ALA A 69 14.37 -5.71 -11.35
N LEU A 70 15.28 -6.65 -11.57
CA LEU A 70 15.20 -7.96 -10.95
C LEU A 70 15.58 -7.77 -9.48
N ASP A 71 14.88 -8.43 -8.57
CA ASP A 71 15.36 -8.56 -7.20
C ASP A 71 16.67 -9.39 -7.18
N ASP A 72 17.35 -9.46 -6.03
CA ASP A 72 18.61 -10.21 -5.89
C ASP A 72 18.45 -11.72 -6.24
N ASN A 73 17.22 -12.20 -6.45
CA ASN A 73 16.86 -13.56 -6.83
C ASN A 73 16.38 -13.69 -8.30
N GLY A 74 16.45 -12.63 -9.12
CA GLY A 74 16.06 -12.70 -10.52
C GLY A 74 14.55 -12.60 -10.78
N GLN A 75 13.75 -12.13 -9.83
CA GLN A 75 12.30 -11.93 -9.99
C GLN A 75 11.97 -10.47 -10.31
N PRO A 76 10.92 -10.19 -11.10
CA PRO A 76 10.50 -8.82 -11.37
C PRO A 76 10.16 -8.11 -10.05
N LYS A 77 10.85 -7.02 -9.74
CA LYS A 77 10.65 -6.26 -8.51
C LYS A 77 9.28 -5.59 -8.54
N ALA A 78 8.31 -6.24 -7.91
CA ALA A 78 6.98 -5.70 -7.71
C ALA A 78 7.05 -4.40 -6.90
N SER A 79 6.04 -3.54 -7.08
CA SER A 79 5.84 -2.34 -6.29
C SER A 79 6.01 -2.65 -4.81
N LYS A 80 6.93 -1.96 -4.13
CA LYS A 80 7.16 -2.11 -2.68
C LYS A 80 5.86 -1.96 -1.86
N TRP A 81 4.86 -1.29 -2.43
CA TRP A 81 3.57 -1.01 -1.81
C TRP A 81 2.41 -1.81 -2.40
N SER A 82 2.64 -2.74 -3.34
CA SER A 82 1.55 -3.60 -3.80
C SER A 82 1.12 -4.54 -2.67
N LEU A 83 -0.19 -4.75 -2.56
CA LEU A 83 -0.77 -5.70 -1.63
C LEU A 83 -0.29 -7.13 -1.93
N THR A 84 -0.10 -7.43 -3.20
CA THR A 84 0.46 -8.70 -3.66
C THR A 84 1.85 -8.92 -3.08
N GLU A 85 2.76 -7.96 -3.20
CA GLU A 85 4.12 -8.05 -2.63
C GLU A 85 4.10 -8.25 -1.11
N LEU A 86 3.23 -7.53 -0.39
CA LEU A 86 3.13 -7.68 1.07
C LEU A 86 2.72 -9.10 1.49
N ARG A 87 1.82 -9.73 0.75
CA ARG A 87 1.34 -11.10 1.04
C ARG A 87 2.45 -12.15 0.91
N HIS A 88 3.46 -11.91 0.08
CA HIS A 88 4.55 -12.86 -0.14
C HIS A 88 5.67 -12.72 0.90
N ARG A 89 5.62 -11.71 1.77
CA ARG A 89 6.68 -11.49 2.76
C ARG A 89 6.59 -12.49 3.92
N PRO A 90 7.71 -13.13 4.30
CA PRO A 90 7.72 -14.21 5.31
C PRO A 90 7.24 -13.76 6.69
N TRP A 91 7.26 -12.46 7.00
CA TRP A 91 6.76 -11.91 8.27
C TRP A 91 5.23 -11.96 8.43
N PHE A 92 4.47 -12.12 7.34
CA PHE A 92 3.01 -12.30 7.35
C PHE A 92 2.57 -13.77 7.30
N ALA A 93 3.49 -14.70 7.01
CA ALA A 93 3.24 -16.12 7.17
C ALA A 93 3.36 -16.46 8.66
N ARG A 94 2.35 -16.08 9.46
CA ARG A 94 2.21 -16.66 10.80
C ARG A 94 1.80 -18.11 10.63
N ASP A 95 2.62 -18.97 11.22
CA ASP A 95 2.39 -20.39 11.41
C ASP A 95 0.94 -20.65 11.88
N GLU A 96 0.23 -21.51 11.16
CA GLU A 96 -0.84 -22.35 11.75
C GLU A 96 -0.21 -23.49 12.54
#